data_AF-A0A9X5YV26-F1
#
_entry.id   AF-A0A9X5YV26-F1
#
_cell.length_a   1.000
_cell.length_b   1.000
_cell.length_c   1.000
_cell.angle_alpha   90.00
_cell.angle_beta   90.00
_cell.angle_gamma   90.00
#
_symmetry.space_group_name_H-M   'P 1'
#
loop_
_entity.id
_entity.type
_entity.pdbx_description
1 polymer ?
#
loop_
_entity_poly.entity_id
_entity_poly.type
_entity_poly.pdbx_seq_one_letter_code
_entity_poly.pdbx_strand_id
1 'polypeptide(L)'
;MATFLGSSDVADRTGLAGRAELAACYAERTGHSLADLRFYEVLALFKLGCIMEGHHAQAARTGDPSGARFAPMAPAIFADALAIARGERTP
;
A
#
# COMPACT_ATOMS: atom_id res chain seq x y z
N MET A 1 14.77 -6.33 -8.53
CA MET A 1 14.03 -6.16 -9.80
C MET A 1 12.58 -6.52 -9.49
N ALA A 2 11.61 -5.63 -9.27
CA ALA A 2 11.45 -4.21 -9.59
C ALA A 2 10.95 -3.41 -8.37
N THR A 3 11.67 -2.35 -8.01
CA THR A 3 11.26 -1.34 -7.02
C THR A 3 10.38 -0.32 -7.74
N PHE A 4 9.13 -0.66 -8.06
CA PHE A 4 8.23 0.23 -8.80
C PHE A 4 7.54 1.28 -7.90
N LEU A 5 7.54 1.05 -6.60
CA LEU A 5 7.42 2.10 -5.59
C LEU A 5 8.80 2.14 -4.94
N GLY A 6 9.54 3.25 -5.08
CA GLY A 6 10.63 3.53 -4.13
C GLY A 6 10.10 3.24 -2.73
N SER A 7 10.90 2.57 -1.88
CA SER A 7 10.50 2.02 -0.58
C SER A 7 9.18 2.62 -0.09
N SER A 8 8.09 1.85 -0.12
CA SER A 8 6.80 2.34 0.41
C SER A 8 6.90 2.67 1.90
N ASP A 9 8.05 2.38 2.50
CA ASP A 9 8.52 2.89 3.77
C ASP A 9 8.78 4.39 3.74
N VAL A 10 7.73 5.12 4.10
CA VAL A 10 7.81 6.51 4.57
C VAL A 10 8.88 6.64 5.66
N ALA A 11 9.16 5.58 6.44
CA ALA A 11 10.20 5.59 7.48
C ALA A 11 11.64 5.70 6.96
N ASP A 12 11.90 5.43 5.67
CA ASP A 12 13.26 5.51 5.09
C ASP A 12 13.70 6.96 4.79
N ARG A 13 12.90 7.95 5.20
CA ARG A 13 13.20 9.38 5.08
C ARG A 13 13.59 9.93 6.44
N THR A 14 14.82 10.46 6.54
CA THR A 14 15.34 11.09 7.76
C THR A 14 14.36 12.13 8.32
N GLY A 15 13.99 11.97 9.59
CA GLY A 15 13.09 12.88 10.31
C GLY A 15 11.60 12.50 10.31
N LEU A 16 11.21 11.40 9.66
CA LEU A 16 9.86 10.84 9.78
C LEU A 16 9.83 9.72 10.82
N ALA A 17 8.71 9.64 11.54
CA ALA A 17 8.44 8.53 12.44
C ALA A 17 8.23 7.24 11.65
N GLY A 18 8.69 6.12 12.22
CA GLY A 18 8.42 4.79 11.69
C GLY A 18 6.94 4.42 11.78
N ARG A 19 6.51 3.39 11.04
CA ARG A 19 5.12 2.92 11.07
C ARG A 19 4.65 2.51 12.47
N ALA A 20 5.49 1.78 13.20
CA ALA A 20 5.20 1.36 14.58
C ALA A 20 5.04 2.56 15.53
N GLU A 21 5.87 3.58 15.37
CA GLU A 21 5.81 4.82 16.19
C GLU A 21 4.53 5.61 15.89
N LEU A 22 4.16 5.72 14.61
CA LEU A 22 2.90 6.35 14.19
C LEU A 22 1.68 5.60 14.73
N ALA A 23 1.69 4.26 14.66
CA ALA A 23 0.62 3.43 15.19
C ALA A 23 0.49 3.60 16.71
N ALA A 24 1.60 3.57 17.45
CA ALA A 24 1.62 3.78 18.89
C ALA A 24 1.06 5.17 19.26
N CYS A 25 1.54 6.24 18.61
CA CYS A 25 1.05 7.59 18.85
C CYS A 25 -0.46 7.74 18.54
N TYR A 26 -0.94 7.09 17.47
CA TYR A 26 -2.37 7.10 17.15
C TYR A 26 -3.21 6.36 18.21
N ALA A 27 -2.76 5.21 18.68
CA ALA A 27 -3.44 4.44 19.72
C ALA A 27 -3.49 5.22 21.04
N GLU A 28 -2.38 5.82 21.46
CA GLU A 28 -2.31 6.64 22.68
C GLU A 28 -3.27 7.85 22.63
N ARG A 29 -3.33 8.54 21.49
CA ARG A 29 -4.14 9.76 21.34
C ARG A 29 -5.62 9.50 21.20
N THR A 30 -6.00 8.35 20.63
CA THR A 30 -7.41 8.06 20.31
C THR A 30 -8.05 7.03 21.23
N GLY A 31 -7.25 6.26 21.98
CA GLY A 31 -7.72 5.15 22.80
C GLY A 31 -8.18 3.92 22.00
N HIS A 32 -8.04 3.92 20.67
CA HIS A 32 -8.43 2.77 19.84
C HIS A 32 -7.35 1.69 19.84
N SER A 33 -7.79 0.43 19.90
CA SER A 33 -6.92 -0.71 19.66
C SER A 33 -6.52 -0.79 18.18
N LEU A 34 -5.24 -1.05 17.94
CA LEU A 34 -4.68 -1.31 16.61
C LEU A 34 -4.26 -2.78 16.43
N ALA A 35 -4.79 -3.70 17.25
CA ALA A 35 -4.46 -5.13 17.16
C ALA A 35 -4.71 -5.73 15.76
N ASP A 36 -5.74 -5.22 15.06
CA ASP A 36 -6.11 -5.67 13.71
C ASP A 36 -5.49 -4.83 12.58
N LEU A 37 -4.49 -3.98 12.87
CA LEU A 37 -3.90 -3.06 11.87
C LEU A 37 -3.41 -3.79 10.61
N ARG A 38 -2.86 -5.00 10.76
CA ARG A 38 -2.43 -5.86 9.65
C ARG A 38 -3.57 -6.17 8.67
N PHE A 39 -4.78 -6.44 9.18
CA PHE A 39 -5.94 -6.68 8.32
C PHE A 39 -6.31 -5.43 7.53
N TYR A 40 -6.31 -4.27 8.18
CA TYR A 40 -6.64 -3.00 7.54
C TYR A 40 -5.60 -2.57 6.50
N GLU A 41 -4.32 -2.86 6.73
CA GLU A 41 -3.26 -2.61 5.76
C GLU A 41 -3.43 -3.49 4.51
N VAL A 42 -3.67 -4.79 4.68
CA VAL A 42 -3.96 -5.71 3.57
C VAL A 42 -5.19 -5.24 2.79
N LEU A 43 -6.26 -4.85 3.48
CA LEU A 43 -7.48 -4.33 2.84
C LEU A 43 -7.22 -3.03 2.09
N ALA A 44 -6.40 -2.12 2.63
CA ALA A 44 -6.05 -0.87 1.98
C ALA A 44 -5.25 -1.11 0.69
N LEU A 45 -4.25 -2.00 0.73
CA LEU A 45 -3.48 -2.36 -0.46
C LEU A 45 -4.34 -3.10 -1.49
N PHE A 46 -5.18 -4.04 -1.08
CA PHE A 46 -6.13 -4.69 -1.97
C PHE A 46 -7.01 -3.68 -2.70
N LYS A 47 -7.62 -2.74 -1.97
CA LYS A 47 -8.42 -1.66 -2.55
C LYS A 47 -7.60 -0.81 -3.52
N LEU A 48 -6.37 -0.44 -3.15
CA LEU A 48 -5.49 0.34 -4.00
C LEU A 48 -5.14 -0.39 -5.31
N GLY A 49 -4.87 -1.70 -5.24
CA GLY A 49 -4.65 -2.54 -6.43
C GLY A 49 -5.85 -2.52 -7.37
N CYS A 50 -7.07 -2.67 -6.85
CA CYS A 50 -8.30 -2.54 -7.66
C CYS A 50 -8.46 -1.16 -8.31
N ILE A 51 -8.06 -0.07 -7.64
CA ILE A 51 -8.09 1.28 -8.22
C ILE A 51 -7.11 1.38 -9.39
N MET A 52 -5.90 0.81 -9.26
CA MET A 52 -4.91 0.80 -10.34
C MET A 52 -5.40 0.01 -11.57
N GLU A 53 -6.01 -1.16 -11.35
CA GLU A 53 -6.68 -1.93 -12.42
C GLU A 53 -7.79 -1.11 -13.10
N GLY A 54 -8.61 -0.42 -12.30
CA GLY A 54 -9.69 0.43 -12.80
C GLY A 54 -9.17 1.56 -13.69
N HIS A 55 -8.09 2.24 -13.28
CA HIS A 55 -7.45 3.28 -14.09
C HIS A 55 -6.83 2.72 -15.37
N HIS A 56 -6.16 1.56 -15.30
CA HIS A 56 -5.62 0.92 -16.49
C HIS A 56 -6.72 0.56 -17.50
N ALA A 57 -7.80 -0.06 -17.03
CA ALA A 57 -8.95 -0.41 -17.86
C ALA A 57 -9.67 0.83 -18.43
N GLN A 58 -9.78 1.91 -17.65
CA GLN A 58 -10.35 3.17 -18.12
C GLN A 58 -9.51 3.77 -19.25
N ALA A 59 -8.19 3.84 -19.06
CA ALA A 59 -7.29 4.39 -20.06
C ALA A 59 -7.31 3.61 -21.37
N ALA A 60 -7.43 2.28 -21.31
CA ALA A 60 -7.61 1.44 -22.49
C ALA A 60 -8.92 1.78 -23.25
N ARG A 61 -9.99 2.13 -22.53
CA ARG A 61 -11.27 2.55 -23.16
C ARG A 61 -11.20 3.95 -23.76
N THR A 62 -10.48 4.88 -23.13
CA THR A 62 -10.40 6.28 -23.56
C THR A 62 -9.26 6.57 -24.54
N GLY A 63 -8.33 5.61 -24.72
CA GLY A 63 -7.11 5.82 -25.48
C GLY A 63 -6.08 6.71 -24.78
N ASP A 64 -6.18 6.87 -23.45
CA ASP A 64 -5.21 7.66 -22.68
C ASP A 64 -3.89 6.88 -22.51
N PRO A 65 -2.76 7.37 -23.06
CA PRO A 65 -1.47 6.68 -22.91
C PRO A 65 -0.98 6.67 -21.46
N SER A 66 -1.47 7.56 -20.59
CA SER A 66 -1.02 7.66 -19.20
C SER A 66 -1.35 6.41 -18.37
N GLY A 67 -2.35 5.61 -18.79
CA GLY A 67 -2.78 4.43 -18.04
C GLY A 67 -1.88 3.21 -18.15
N ALA A 68 -0.93 3.20 -19.08
CA ALA A 68 0.05 2.11 -19.20
C ALA A 68 0.90 1.97 -17.92
N ARG A 69 1.13 3.08 -17.19
CA ARG A 69 1.92 3.07 -15.94
C ARG A 69 1.23 2.32 -14.79
N PHE A 70 -0.10 2.18 -14.83
CA PHE A 70 -0.86 1.53 -13.76
C PHE A 70 -0.90 0.00 -13.89
N ALA A 71 -0.72 -0.54 -15.10
CA ALA A 71 -0.69 -1.98 -15.35
C ALA A 71 0.33 -2.74 -14.49
N PRO A 72 1.60 -2.30 -14.36
CA PRO A 72 2.54 -2.97 -13.48
C PRO A 72 2.31 -2.68 -11.98
N MET A 73 1.56 -1.62 -11.63
CA MET A 73 1.34 -1.22 -10.23
C MET A 73 0.40 -2.17 -9.50
N ALA A 74 -0.71 -2.53 -10.13
CA ALA A 74 -1.71 -3.41 -9.53
C ALA A 74 -1.13 -4.73 -9.02
N PRO A 75 -0.43 -5.56 -9.84
CA PRO A 75 0.13 -6.82 -9.37
C PRO A 75 1.22 -6.62 -8.30
N ALA A 76 2.01 -5.54 -8.36
CA ALA A 76 3.00 -5.23 -7.33
C ALA A 76 2.33 -4.93 -5.97
N ILE A 77 1.26 -4.14 -5.97
CA ILE A 77 0.50 -3.81 -4.76
C ILE A 77 -0.17 -5.06 -4.18
N PHE A 78 -0.72 -5.95 -5.02
CA PHE A 78 -1.31 -7.21 -4.55
C PHE A 78 -0.24 -8.15 -3.97
N ALA A 79 0.97 -8.18 -4.54
CA ALA A 79 2.07 -8.95 -3.98
C ALA A 79 2.48 -8.44 -2.58
N ASP A 80 2.56 -7.12 -2.39
CA ASP A 80 2.82 -6.51 -1.08
C ASP A 80 1.72 -6.86 -0.07
N ALA A 81 0.45 -6.77 -0.48
CA ALA A 81 -0.69 -7.13 0.37
C ALA A 81 -0.61 -8.61 0.79
N LEU A 82 -0.23 -9.50 -0.12
CA LEU A 82 -0.09 -10.93 0.16
C LEU A 82 1.06 -11.21 1.13
N ALA A 83 2.20 -10.52 0.98
CA ALA A 83 3.34 -10.66 1.89
C ALA A 83 2.95 -10.28 3.34
N ILE A 84 2.21 -9.18 3.51
CA ILE A 84 1.70 -8.74 4.83
C ILE A 84 0.67 -9.74 5.37
N ALA A 85 -0.23 -10.23 4.52
CA ALA A 85 -1.24 -11.23 4.90
C ALA A 85 -0.60 -12.54 5.38
N ARG A 86 0.56 -12.90 4.84
CA ARG A 86 1.36 -14.08 5.23
C ARG A 86 2.31 -13.83 6.40
N GLY A 87 2.49 -12.58 6.83
CA GLY A 87 3.45 -12.22 7.88
C GLY A 87 4.90 -12.21 7.40
N GLU A 88 5.13 -12.19 6.09
CA GLU A 88 6.46 -12.08 5.46
C GLU A 88 6.98 -10.63 5.50
N ARG A 89 6.06 -9.68 5.74
CA ARG A 89 6.34 -8.26 5.98
C ARG A 89 5.57 -7.79 7.20
N THR A 90 6.25 -7.12 8.12
CA THR A 90 5.64 -6.45 9.27
C THR A 90 4.96 -5.14 8.82
N PRO A 91 3.78 -4.82 9.37
CA PRO A 91 3.17 -3.51 9.26
C PRO A 91 4.05 -2.36 9.77
#